data_AF-A0A936GI59-F1
#
_entry.id   AF-A0A936GI59-F1
#
_cell.length_a   1.000
_cell.length_b   1.000
_cell.length_c   1.000
_cell.angle_alpha   90.00
_cell.angle_beta   90.00
_cell.angle_gamma   90.00
#
_symmetry.space_group_name_H-M   'P 1'
#
loop_
_entity.id
_entity.type
_entity.pdbx_description
1 polymer ?
#
loop_
_entity_poly.entity_id
_entity_poly.type
_entity_poly.pdbx_seq_one_letter_code
_entity_poly.pdbx_strand_id
1 'polypeptide(L)'
;MVRAEINIHNTNYSAIRVYDIKDYEHVLSLQKAFASEGIKFKSKTTNIEGSFEMKIWKVFLLENTQPGIYMNRSKSKMSYFEINKHLSWTHFKAITKKVKSNWTGKSFDAALGMIYRKHGLEEVVRVFSNAIDENMTVELKSLYDKFIESEK
;
A
#
# COMPACT_ATOMS: atom_id res chain seq x y z
N MET A 1 -9.58 -5.52 10.11
CA MET A 1 -8.40 -4.98 10.83
C MET A 1 -7.15 -5.72 10.37
N VAL A 2 -6.00 -5.06 10.33
CA VAL A 2 -4.72 -5.69 9.97
C VAL A 2 -3.58 -5.12 10.82
N ARG A 3 -2.54 -5.93 11.05
CA ARG A 3 -1.31 -5.46 11.71
C ARG A 3 -0.68 -4.37 10.85
N ALA A 4 -0.22 -3.32 11.51
CA ALA A 4 0.53 -2.24 10.90
C ALA A 4 1.68 -1.78 11.80
N GLU A 5 2.64 -1.11 11.18
CA GLU A 5 3.70 -0.37 11.84
C GLU A 5 3.75 1.02 11.23
N ILE A 6 3.94 2.02 12.07
CA ILE A 6 4.06 3.42 11.66
C ILE A 6 5.43 3.90 12.11
N ASN A 7 6.26 4.28 11.16
CA ASN A 7 7.53 4.92 11.42
C ASN A 7 7.37 6.43 11.30
N ILE A 8 7.70 7.13 12.38
CA ILE A 8 7.62 8.58 12.49
C ILE A 8 8.99 9.06 12.95
N HIS A 9 9.66 9.84 12.11
CA HIS A 9 11.06 10.20 12.29
C HIS A 9 11.95 8.95 12.50
N ASN A 10 12.46 8.73 13.71
CA ASN A 10 13.27 7.56 14.07
C ASN A 10 12.56 6.63 15.07
N THR A 11 11.24 6.78 15.24
CA THR A 11 10.45 5.96 16.18
C THR A 11 9.48 5.07 15.43
N ASN A 12 9.54 3.76 15.67
CA ASN A 12 8.57 2.79 15.18
C ASN A 12 7.46 2.58 16.22
N TYR A 13 6.21 2.67 15.77
CA TYR A 13 5.01 2.40 16.55
C TYR A 13 4.29 1.18 15.99
N SER A 14 4.04 0.20 16.85
CA SER A 14 3.09 -0.88 16.53
C SER A 14 1.67 -0.32 16.46
N ALA A 15 0.93 -0.70 15.42
CA ALA A 15 -0.40 -0.20 15.16
C ALA A 15 -1.35 -1.30 14.67
N ILE A 16 -2.64 -1.08 14.88
CA ILE A 16 -3.71 -1.87 14.27
C ILE A 16 -4.37 -0.95 13.24
N ARG A 17 -4.23 -1.27 11.96
CA ARG A 17 -4.97 -0.53 10.93
C ARG A 17 -6.41 -1.05 10.89
N VAL A 18 -7.31 -0.16 11.26
CA VAL A 18 -8.73 -0.34 11.07
C VAL A 18 -9.13 0.40 9.79
N TYR A 19 -10.03 -0.18 9.01
CA TYR A 19 -10.50 0.37 7.73
C TYR A 19 -12.01 0.21 7.66
N ASP A 20 -12.66 1.02 6.82
CA ASP A 20 -14.12 1.00 6.63
C ASP A 20 -14.92 1.28 7.91
N ILE A 21 -14.39 2.18 8.75
CA ILE A 21 -15.12 2.69 9.91
C ILE A 21 -16.04 3.81 9.43
N LYS A 22 -17.35 3.62 9.59
CA LYS A 22 -18.37 4.62 9.22
C LYS A 22 -18.53 5.72 10.28
N ASP A 23 -18.27 5.41 11.54
CA ASP A 23 -18.47 6.31 12.68
C ASP A 23 -17.31 6.19 13.69
N TYR A 24 -16.81 7.31 14.17
CA TYR A 24 -15.74 7.39 15.17
C TYR A 24 -16.12 6.74 16.50
N GLU A 25 -17.40 6.64 16.86
CA GLU A 25 -17.85 5.93 18.06
C GLU A 25 -17.42 4.45 18.08
N HIS A 26 -17.30 3.83 16.89
CA HIS A 26 -16.78 2.46 16.78
C HIS A 26 -15.30 2.37 17.14
N VAL A 27 -14.51 3.42 16.94
CA VAL A 27 -13.09 3.46 17.34
C VAL A 27 -12.98 3.40 18.86
N LEU A 28 -13.78 4.18 19.57
CA LEU A 28 -13.78 4.19 21.04
C LEU A 28 -14.18 2.82 21.60
N SER A 29 -15.23 2.23 21.03
CA SER A 29 -15.69 0.88 21.40
C SER A 29 -14.60 -0.17 21.19
N LEU A 30 -13.88 -0.09 20.07
CA LEU A 30 -12.76 -0.98 19.76
C LEU A 30 -11.59 -0.79 20.72
N GLN A 31 -11.23 0.45 21.07
CA GLN A 31 -10.19 0.74 22.05
C GLN A 31 -10.53 0.18 23.43
N LYS A 32 -11.79 0.32 23.88
CA LYS A 32 -12.26 -0.26 25.14
C LYS A 32 -12.16 -1.79 25.14
N ALA A 33 -12.60 -2.43 24.06
CA ALA A 33 -12.52 -3.90 23.92
C ALA A 33 -11.07 -4.40 23.94
N PHE A 34 -10.16 -3.72 23.24
CA PHE A 34 -8.75 -4.10 23.31
C PHE A 34 -8.13 -3.85 24.69
N ALA A 35 -8.52 -2.77 25.37
CA ALA A 35 -8.05 -2.49 26.72
C ALA A 35 -8.55 -3.53 27.74
N SER A 36 -9.79 -4.06 27.61
CA SER A 36 -10.29 -5.13 28.46
C SER A 36 -9.54 -6.45 28.27
N GLU A 37 -8.99 -6.68 27.08
CA GLU A 37 -8.09 -7.81 26.78
C GLU A 37 -6.61 -7.53 27.17
N GLY A 38 -6.34 -6.43 27.89
CA GLY A 38 -5.01 -6.11 28.42
C GLY A 38 -4.09 -5.33 27.47
N ILE A 39 -4.57 -4.88 26.31
CA ILE A 39 -3.77 -4.02 25.41
C ILE A 39 -3.68 -2.62 25.99
N LYS A 40 -2.45 -2.16 26.21
CA LYS A 40 -2.15 -0.82 26.72
C LYS A 40 -1.95 0.15 25.57
N PHE A 41 -2.88 1.09 25.42
CA PHE A 41 -2.75 2.20 24.47
C PHE A 41 -1.80 3.27 25.02
N LYS A 42 -1.15 3.99 24.10
CA LYS A 42 -0.32 5.15 24.45
C LYS A 42 -1.21 6.24 25.07
N SER A 43 -0.87 6.68 26.28
CA SER A 43 -1.70 7.62 27.08
C SER A 43 -1.68 9.07 26.59
N LYS A 44 -0.67 9.45 25.79
CA LYS A 44 -0.56 10.78 25.16
C LYS A 44 -0.19 10.65 23.70
N THR A 45 -1.04 11.17 22.83
CA THR A 45 -0.69 11.52 21.45
C THR A 45 -0.03 12.89 21.48
N THR A 46 1.28 12.95 21.24
CA THR A 46 1.87 14.21 20.77
C THR A 46 1.26 14.49 19.41
N ASN A 47 0.91 15.74 19.10
CA ASN A 47 0.64 16.10 17.71
C ASN A 47 1.92 15.87 16.92
N ILE A 48 1.85 14.92 16.00
CA ILE A 48 2.96 14.57 15.13
C ILE A 48 2.70 15.27 13.81
N GLU A 49 3.52 16.27 13.51
CA GLU A 49 3.55 16.93 12.21
C GLU A 49 4.67 16.31 11.35
N GLY A 50 4.40 16.12 10.06
CA GLY A 50 5.38 15.64 9.10
C GLY A 50 5.01 14.32 8.42
N SER A 51 5.95 13.79 7.61
CA SER A 51 5.75 12.53 6.90
C SER A 51 6.00 11.32 7.80
N PHE A 52 5.22 10.28 7.58
CA PHE A 52 5.40 8.99 8.21
C PHE A 52 5.41 7.89 7.14
N GLU A 53 6.03 6.76 7.48
CA GLU A 53 6.01 5.57 6.65
C GLU A 53 5.16 4.51 7.35
N MET A 54 4.23 3.89 6.60
CA MET A 54 3.35 2.86 7.13
C MET A 54 3.61 1.53 6.45
N LYS A 55 3.87 0.50 7.24
CA LYS A 55 3.98 -0.89 6.77
C LYS A 55 2.75 -1.67 7.21
N ILE A 56 2.20 -2.49 6.33
CA ILE A 56 0.94 -3.20 6.54
C ILE A 56 1.10 -4.65 6.14
N TRP A 57 0.71 -5.56 7.02
CA TRP A 57 0.69 -6.99 6.76
C TRP A 57 -0.75 -7.42 6.52
N LYS A 58 -1.03 -7.88 5.30
CA LYS A 58 -2.37 -8.31 4.90
C LYS A 58 -2.28 -9.61 4.13
N VAL A 59 -3.15 -10.56 4.48
CA VAL A 59 -3.42 -11.76 3.70
C VAL A 59 -4.70 -11.52 2.91
N PHE A 60 -4.67 -11.80 1.61
CA PHE A 60 -5.81 -11.60 0.71
C PHE A 60 -5.66 -12.44 -0.55
N LEU A 61 -6.78 -12.65 -1.25
CA LEU A 61 -6.80 -13.41 -2.50
C LEU A 61 -6.49 -12.50 -3.69
N LEU A 62 -5.55 -12.96 -4.50
CA LEU A 62 -5.15 -12.33 -5.75
C LEU A 62 -5.51 -13.24 -6.92
N GLU A 63 -5.91 -12.61 -8.01
CA GLU A 63 -6.09 -13.25 -9.30
C GLU A 63 -4.98 -12.79 -10.23
N ASN A 64 -4.24 -13.75 -10.77
CA ASN A 64 -3.25 -13.51 -11.79
C ASN A 64 -3.98 -13.47 -13.13
N THR A 65 -4.16 -12.26 -13.66
CA THR A 65 -4.85 -12.06 -14.96
C THR A 65 -3.86 -12.15 -16.11
N GLN A 66 -2.62 -11.71 -15.88
CA GLN A 66 -1.50 -11.76 -16.82
C GLN A 66 -0.17 -11.92 -16.04
N PRO A 67 0.91 -12.42 -16.68
CA PRO A 67 2.21 -12.54 -16.04
C PRO A 67 2.66 -11.25 -15.34
N GLY A 68 2.88 -11.34 -14.03
CA GLY A 68 3.28 -10.21 -13.19
C GLY A 68 2.20 -9.15 -12.95
N ILE A 69 0.92 -9.44 -13.23
CA ILE A 69 -0.22 -8.56 -12.96
C ILE A 69 -1.23 -9.29 -12.07
N TYR A 70 -1.63 -8.63 -11.00
CA TYR A 70 -2.51 -9.19 -9.99
C TYR A 70 -3.68 -8.26 -9.68
N MET A 71 -4.89 -8.79 -9.82
CA MET A 71 -6.12 -8.13 -9.40
C MET A 71 -6.54 -8.65 -8.03
N ASN A 72 -6.97 -7.76 -7.14
CA ASN A 72 -7.53 -8.19 -5.87
C ASN A 72 -8.94 -8.74 -6.10
N ARG A 73 -9.21 -9.99 -5.69
CA ARG A 73 -10.52 -10.64 -5.89
C ARG A 73 -11.63 -10.13 -4.97
N SER A 74 -11.28 -9.47 -3.87
CA SER A 74 -12.30 -8.69 -3.15
C SER A 74 -12.72 -7.51 -4.03
N LYS A 75 -13.89 -6.88 -3.81
CA LYS A 75 -14.31 -5.62 -4.48
C LYS A 75 -13.41 -4.43 -4.11
N SER A 76 -12.10 -4.66 -4.14
CA SER A 76 -11.02 -3.81 -3.75
C SER A 76 -10.63 -3.02 -4.98
N LYS A 77 -10.58 -1.71 -4.80
CA LYS A 77 -10.08 -0.72 -5.75
C LYS A 77 -8.55 -0.77 -5.88
N MET A 78 -7.96 -1.97 -5.81
CA MET A 78 -6.52 -2.17 -5.81
C MET A 78 -6.10 -3.27 -6.76
N SER A 79 -5.06 -2.99 -7.53
CA SER A 79 -4.31 -3.94 -8.36
C SER A 79 -2.83 -3.87 -8.01
N TYR A 80 -2.06 -4.81 -8.52
CA TYR A 80 -0.63 -4.93 -8.27
C TYR A 80 0.07 -5.36 -9.56
N PHE A 81 1.29 -4.89 -9.75
CA PHE A 81 2.16 -5.42 -10.80
C PHE A 81 3.59 -5.58 -10.30
N GLU A 82 4.28 -6.58 -10.81
CA GLU A 82 5.69 -6.86 -10.51
C GLU A 82 6.60 -5.81 -11.12
N ILE A 83 7.69 -5.53 -10.41
CA ILE A 83 8.82 -4.73 -10.90
C ILE A 83 10.07 -5.60 -10.97
N ASN A 84 10.89 -5.40 -12.00
CA ASN A 84 12.10 -6.19 -12.25
C ASN A 84 13.34 -5.70 -11.47
N LYS A 85 13.21 -4.65 -10.64
CA LYS A 85 14.32 -4.04 -9.91
C LYS A 85 13.86 -3.56 -8.54
N HIS A 86 14.68 -3.80 -7.53
CA HIS A 86 14.47 -3.25 -6.21
C HIS A 86 14.59 -1.72 -6.22
N LEU A 87 13.58 -1.05 -5.67
CA LEU A 87 13.52 0.41 -5.60
C LEU A 87 13.56 0.88 -4.15
N SER A 88 14.46 1.81 -3.86
CA SER A 88 14.37 2.61 -2.64
C SER A 88 13.10 3.47 -2.67
N TRP A 89 12.59 3.85 -1.50
CA TRP A 89 11.43 4.75 -1.41
C TRP A 89 11.64 6.07 -2.16
N THR A 90 12.86 6.61 -2.12
CA THR A 90 13.21 7.85 -2.83
C THR A 90 13.13 7.67 -4.35
N HIS A 91 13.70 6.58 -4.89
CA HIS A 91 13.61 6.29 -6.32
C HIS A 91 12.17 6.02 -6.75
N PHE A 92 11.42 5.23 -5.98
CA PHE A 92 10.02 4.98 -6.25
C PHE A 92 9.18 6.26 -6.31
N LYS A 93 9.37 7.21 -5.37
CA LYS A 93 8.69 8.51 -5.41
C LYS A 93 9.03 9.30 -6.67
N ALA A 94 10.30 9.32 -7.07
CA ALA A 94 10.75 10.02 -8.28
C ALA A 94 10.12 9.41 -9.54
N ILE A 95 10.14 8.07 -9.67
CA ILE A 95 9.52 7.33 -10.77
C ILE A 95 8.01 7.57 -10.77
N THR A 96 7.34 7.43 -9.63
CA THR A 96 5.88 7.66 -9.50
C THR A 96 5.50 9.08 -9.96
N LYS A 97 6.34 10.08 -9.65
CA LYS A 97 6.14 11.45 -10.14
C LYS A 97 6.24 11.53 -11.66
N LYS A 98 7.26 10.92 -12.27
CA LYS A 98 7.42 10.84 -13.74
C LYS A 98 6.23 10.14 -14.39
N VAL A 99 5.79 8.99 -13.84
CA VAL A 99 4.62 8.25 -14.31
C VAL A 99 3.37 9.13 -14.24
N LYS A 100 3.10 9.77 -13.10
CA LYS A 100 1.93 10.67 -12.95
C LYS A 100 1.96 11.82 -13.95
N SER A 101 3.12 12.39 -14.26
CA SER A 101 3.26 13.45 -15.28
C SER A 101 3.03 12.98 -16.72
N ASN A 102 3.22 11.69 -17.00
CA ASN A 102 3.04 11.10 -18.33
C ASN A 102 1.75 10.27 -18.45
N TRP A 103 0.94 10.26 -17.40
CA TRP A 103 -0.29 9.48 -17.31
C TRP A 103 -1.50 10.32 -17.73
N THR A 104 -2.26 9.83 -18.70
CA THR A 104 -3.46 10.50 -19.23
C THR A 104 -4.77 9.85 -18.77
N GLY A 105 -4.70 8.69 -18.09
CA GLY A 105 -5.87 7.97 -17.59
C GLY A 105 -6.39 8.48 -16.24
N LYS A 106 -7.13 7.62 -15.53
CA LYS A 106 -7.80 7.99 -14.28
C LYS A 106 -6.82 8.17 -13.12
N SER A 107 -7.20 8.99 -12.13
CA SER A 107 -6.35 9.24 -10.97
C SER A 107 -6.03 7.95 -10.21
N PHE A 108 -4.80 7.89 -9.68
CA PHE A 108 -4.34 6.75 -8.92
C PHE A 108 -3.35 7.14 -7.82
N ASP A 109 -3.28 6.27 -6.82
CA ASP A 109 -2.22 6.24 -5.83
C ASP A 109 -1.42 4.96 -5.96
N ALA A 110 -0.12 5.05 -5.70
CA ALA A 110 0.79 3.93 -5.79
C ALA A 110 1.55 3.76 -4.48
N ALA A 111 1.90 2.52 -4.16
CA ALA A 111 2.76 2.18 -3.04
C ALA A 111 3.65 0.99 -3.41
N LEU A 112 4.88 0.98 -2.90
CA LEU A 112 5.71 -0.22 -2.94
C LEU A 112 5.09 -1.31 -2.07
N GLY A 113 5.17 -2.54 -2.53
CA GLY A 113 4.66 -3.71 -1.83
C GLY A 113 5.54 -4.92 -2.09
N MET A 114 5.32 -5.94 -1.27
CA MET A 114 5.94 -7.24 -1.42
C MET A 114 4.86 -8.29 -1.21
N ILE A 115 4.81 -9.28 -2.08
CA ILE A 115 3.86 -10.39 -2.00
C ILE A 115 4.67 -11.66 -1.77
N TYR A 116 4.34 -12.40 -0.72
CA TYR A 116 4.85 -13.74 -0.52
C TYR A 116 3.90 -14.75 -1.15
N ARG A 117 4.39 -15.53 -2.12
CA ARG A 117 3.66 -16.62 -2.76
C ARG A 117 4.42 -17.93 -2.68
N LYS A 118 3.81 -18.99 -3.26
CA LYS A 118 4.37 -20.34 -3.33
C LYS A 118 5.82 -20.40 -3.81
N HIS A 119 6.19 -19.54 -4.76
CA HIS A 119 7.52 -19.53 -5.37
C HIS A 119 8.50 -18.52 -4.76
N GLY A 120 8.08 -17.85 -3.68
CA GLY A 120 8.91 -16.89 -2.97
C GLY A 120 8.31 -15.49 -2.97
N LEU A 121 9.21 -14.52 -2.87
CA LEU A 121 8.90 -13.12 -2.66
C LEU A 121 8.90 -12.38 -3.99
N GLU A 122 7.82 -11.65 -4.26
CA GLU A 122 7.64 -10.82 -5.46
C GLU A 122 7.57 -9.35 -5.01
N GLU A 123 8.43 -8.50 -5.56
CA GLU A 123 8.35 -7.05 -5.36
C GLU A 123 7.37 -6.45 -6.35
N VAL A 124 6.46 -5.62 -5.84
CA VAL A 124 5.34 -5.09 -6.61
C VAL A 124 5.11 -3.61 -6.35
N VAL A 125 4.44 -2.97 -7.29
CA VAL A 125 3.73 -1.71 -7.06
C VAL A 125 2.25 -2.01 -6.90
N ARG A 126 1.68 -1.62 -5.76
CA ARG A 126 0.23 -1.59 -5.54
C ARG A 126 -0.32 -0.31 -6.12
N VAL A 127 -1.32 -0.40 -6.98
CA VAL A 127 -2.10 0.73 -7.47
C VAL A 127 -3.46 0.75 -6.77
N PHE A 128 -3.92 1.94 -6.42
CA PHE A 128 -5.29 2.20 -6.01
C PHE A 128 -5.94 3.22 -6.95
N SER A 129 -7.13 2.91 -7.44
CA SER A 129 -7.96 3.86 -8.20
C SER A 129 -9.44 3.54 -8.04
N ASN A 130 -10.29 4.57 -8.01
CA ASN A 130 -11.74 4.39 -8.02
C ASN A 130 -12.26 3.76 -9.32
N ALA A 131 -11.47 3.84 -10.40
CA ALA A 131 -11.77 3.28 -11.70
C ALA A 131 -10.71 2.23 -12.10
N ILE A 132 -10.17 1.50 -11.11
CA ILE A 132 -9.14 0.50 -11.40
C ILE A 132 -9.72 -0.61 -12.27
N ASP A 133 -9.00 -0.93 -13.35
CA ASP A 133 -9.23 -2.08 -14.19
C ASP A 133 -7.88 -2.69 -14.63
N GLU A 134 -7.96 -3.80 -15.35
CA GLU A 134 -6.78 -4.51 -15.83
C GLU A 134 -5.98 -3.68 -16.84
N ASN A 135 -6.64 -3.04 -17.80
CA ASN A 135 -5.98 -2.23 -18.84
C ASN A 135 -5.16 -1.08 -18.24
N MET A 136 -5.75 -0.35 -17.30
CA MET A 136 -5.06 0.68 -16.54
C MET A 136 -3.83 0.13 -15.82
N THR A 137 -3.91 -1.08 -15.27
CA THR A 137 -2.79 -1.72 -14.56
C THR A 137 -1.66 -2.09 -15.53
N VAL A 138 -1.99 -2.62 -16.72
CA VAL A 138 -1.03 -2.94 -17.80
C VAL A 138 -0.31 -1.69 -18.29
N GLU A 139 -1.04 -0.60 -18.55
CA GLU A 139 -0.47 0.66 -19.03
C GLU A 139 0.43 1.30 -17.97
N LEU A 140 -0.01 1.31 -16.71
CA LEU A 140 0.81 1.80 -15.60
C LEU A 140 2.08 0.96 -15.46
N LYS A 141 1.99 -0.36 -15.47
CA LYS A 141 3.18 -1.25 -15.43
C LYS A 141 4.17 -0.86 -16.54
N SER A 142 3.69 -0.71 -17.77
CA SER A 142 4.52 -0.34 -18.92
C SER A 142 5.24 1.00 -18.73
N LEU A 143 4.56 1.99 -18.13
CA LEU A 143 5.18 3.28 -17.81
C LEU A 143 6.23 3.17 -16.69
N TYR A 144 5.92 2.41 -15.64
CA TYR A 144 6.89 2.18 -14.55
C TYR A 144 8.14 1.49 -15.08
N ASP A 145 8.00 0.40 -15.84
CA ASP A 145 9.11 -0.36 -16.43
C ASP A 145 10.00 0.55 -17.29
N LYS A 146 9.39 1.37 -18.18
CA LYS A 146 10.10 2.36 -19.00
C LYS A 146 10.96 3.30 -18.16
N PHE A 147 10.40 3.86 -17.08
CA PHE A 147 11.14 4.82 -16.25
C PHE A 147 12.18 4.16 -15.35
N ILE A 148 11.95 2.92 -14.90
CA ILE A 148 12.92 2.12 -14.15
C ILE A 148 14.15 1.81 -15.02
N GLU A 149 13.95 1.46 -16.28
CA GLU A 149 15.03 1.14 -17.22
C GLU A 149 15.82 2.38 -17.67
N SER A 150 15.17 3.54 -17.73
CA SER A 150 15.81 4.81 -18.13
C SER A 150 16.80 5.38 -17.13
N GLU A 151 16.89 4.84 -15.91
CA GLU A 151 17.85 5.26 -14.87
C GLU A 151 19.17 4.46 -14.91
N LYS A 152 19.58 4.01 -16.10
CA LYS A 152 20.95 3.55 -16.38
C LYS A 152 21.86 4.74 -16.68
#